data_AF-A0AAI8YM29-F1
#
_entry.id   AF-A0AAI8YM29-F1
#
_cell.length_a   1.000
_cell.length_b   1.000
_cell.length_c   1.000
_cell.angle_alpha   90.00
_cell.angle_beta   90.00
_cell.angle_gamma   90.00
#
_symmetry.space_group_name_H-M   'P 1'
#
loop_
_entity.id
_entity.type
_entity.pdbx_description
1 polymer ?
#
loop_
_entity_poly.entity_id
_entity_poly.type
_entity_poly.pdbx_seq_one_letter_code
_entity_poly.pdbx_strand_id
1 'polypeptide(L)'
;MGRWSHYDTDEERLPEGMQRIGYDADDQTYTFRDADGSIWESAPGSQYGQLRRVTTTLPSYGDDEDDGADPSRPLNSINMNADPPASWRQEMMPLLNWLLLVGLFLLFVFWFIGGTSSNKPETALCNDKSTSYTIKAGDTCWAIAEGRHVPLEALVQENEGLDCDSLVAGQSICVPEV
;
A
#
# COMPACT_ATOMS: atom_id res chain seq x y z
N MET A 1 -48.31 -4.97 15.29
CA MET A 1 -47.65 -5.45 16.53
C MET A 1 -46.76 -6.62 16.14
N GLY A 2 -45.46 -6.35 15.98
CA GLY A 2 -44.50 -7.34 15.51
C GLY A 2 -44.37 -8.47 16.54
N ARG A 3 -44.55 -9.69 16.06
CA ARG A 3 -44.44 -10.93 16.81
C ARG A 3 -42.97 -11.14 17.19
N TRP A 4 -42.57 -10.73 18.39
CA TRP A 4 -41.31 -11.16 18.97
C TRP A 4 -41.37 -12.69 19.11
N SER A 5 -40.73 -13.40 18.19
CA SER A 5 -40.46 -14.82 18.38
C SER A 5 -39.49 -14.93 19.54
N HIS A 6 -39.95 -15.53 20.62
CA HIS A 6 -39.21 -15.92 21.83
C HIS A 6 -38.06 -16.94 21.54
N TYR A 7 -37.54 -16.99 20.31
CA TYR A 7 -36.65 -18.04 19.81
C TYR A 7 -35.36 -17.51 19.17
N ASP A 8 -35.03 -16.24 19.38
CA ASP A 8 -33.71 -15.68 19.05
C ASP A 8 -33.08 -15.05 20.31
N THR A 9 -33.09 -15.79 21.42
CA THR A 9 -32.30 -15.35 22.57
C THR A 9 -30.83 -15.59 22.27
N ASP A 10 -30.00 -14.56 22.43
CA ASP A 10 -28.56 -14.62 22.18
C ASP A 10 -27.83 -15.62 23.12
N GLU A 11 -28.54 -16.13 24.14
CA GLU A 11 -28.09 -17.05 25.18
C GLU A 11 -27.48 -18.35 24.64
N GLU A 12 -27.96 -18.87 23.51
CA GLU A 12 -27.41 -20.11 22.91
C GLU A 12 -26.14 -19.87 22.08
N ARG A 13 -25.85 -18.60 21.74
CA ARG A 13 -24.72 -18.19 20.89
C ARG A 13 -23.58 -17.54 21.69
N LEU A 14 -23.89 -17.16 22.92
CA LEU A 14 -22.96 -16.53 23.85
C LEU A 14 -22.47 -17.55 24.88
N PRO A 15 -21.30 -17.32 25.50
CA PRO A 15 -20.85 -18.10 26.65
C PRO A 15 -21.91 -18.10 27.77
N GLU A 16 -21.97 -19.19 28.55
CA GLU A 16 -22.91 -19.30 29.67
C GLU A 16 -22.78 -18.11 30.63
N GLY A 17 -23.90 -17.44 30.92
CA GLY A 17 -23.95 -16.28 31.82
C GLY A 17 -23.76 -14.93 31.15
N MET A 18 -23.50 -14.89 29.84
CA MET A 18 -23.36 -13.64 29.09
C MET A 18 -24.64 -13.25 28.35
N GLN A 19 -25.02 -11.98 28.44
CA GLN A 19 -26.22 -11.43 27.79
C GLN A 19 -25.89 -10.16 26.99
N ARG A 20 -26.51 -9.99 25.82
CA ARG A 20 -26.44 -8.73 25.06
C ARG A 20 -27.27 -7.65 25.76
N ILE A 21 -26.67 -6.48 25.99
CA ILE A 21 -27.32 -5.36 26.69
C ILE A 21 -27.49 -4.11 25.83
N GLY A 22 -26.86 -4.04 24.66
CA GLY A 22 -26.99 -2.88 23.77
C GLY A 22 -26.38 -3.07 22.40
N TYR A 23 -26.66 -2.09 21.53
CA TYR A 23 -26.11 -1.95 20.19
C TYR A 23 -25.85 -0.48 19.91
N ASP A 24 -24.62 -0.14 19.53
CA ASP A 24 -24.25 1.17 18.99
C ASP A 24 -24.31 1.10 17.46
N ALA A 25 -25.16 1.94 16.86
CA ALA A 25 -25.36 1.96 15.43
C ALA A 25 -24.26 2.73 14.67
N ASP A 26 -23.61 3.70 15.32
CA ASP A 26 -22.57 4.53 14.72
C ASP A 26 -21.27 3.71 14.58
N ASP A 27 -20.93 2.97 15.64
CA ASP A 27 -19.76 2.09 15.66
C ASP A 27 -20.06 0.66 15.18
N GLN A 28 -21.34 0.33 14.97
CA GLN A 28 -21.83 -1.01 14.65
C GLN A 28 -21.35 -2.08 15.64
N THR A 29 -21.28 -1.73 16.93
CA THR A 29 -20.78 -2.61 18.00
C THR A 29 -21.90 -3.08 18.91
N TYR A 30 -21.77 -4.29 19.43
CA TYR A 30 -22.69 -4.84 20.43
C TYR A 30 -22.02 -4.89 21.79
N THR A 31 -22.78 -4.51 22.82
CA THR A 31 -22.34 -4.59 24.22
C THR A 31 -22.98 -5.79 24.91
N PHE A 32 -22.17 -6.50 25.68
CA PHE A 32 -22.54 -7.69 26.42
C PHE A 32 -22.16 -7.53 27.88
N ARG A 33 -22.94 -8.15 28.76
CA ARG A 33 -22.71 -8.23 30.18
C ARG A 33 -22.51 -9.69 30.57
N ASP A 34 -21.44 -9.95 31.30
CA ASP A 34 -21.13 -11.26 31.85
C ASP A 34 -21.73 -11.43 33.27
N ALA A 35 -21.77 -12.65 33.79
CA ALA A 35 -22.34 -13.00 35.10
C ALA A 35 -21.60 -12.31 36.27
N ASP A 36 -20.33 -11.98 36.09
CA ASP A 36 -19.51 -11.20 37.04
C ASP A 36 -19.80 -9.68 36.97
N GLY A 37 -20.67 -9.24 36.05
CA GLY A 37 -21.01 -7.86 35.80
C GLY A 37 -20.04 -7.11 34.88
N SER A 38 -19.01 -7.78 34.37
CA SER A 38 -18.07 -7.21 33.40
C SER A 38 -18.78 -6.89 32.08
N ILE A 39 -18.39 -5.77 31.47
CA ILE A 39 -18.88 -5.36 30.15
C ILE A 39 -17.87 -5.75 29.07
N TRP A 40 -18.40 -6.27 27.97
CA TRP A 40 -17.67 -6.75 26.81
C TRP A 40 -18.25 -6.14 25.53
N GLU A 41 -17.39 -5.88 24.55
CA GLU A 41 -17.78 -5.33 23.23
C GLU A 41 -17.38 -6.28 22.11
N SER A 42 -18.21 -6.35 21.06
CA SER A 42 -17.84 -6.99 19.81
C SER A 42 -16.94 -6.11 18.94
N ALA A 43 -16.32 -6.72 17.93
CA ALA A 43 -15.76 -5.96 16.81
C ALA A 43 -16.89 -5.25 16.01
N PRO A 44 -16.58 -4.11 15.36
CA PRO A 44 -17.52 -3.42 14.47
C PRO A 44 -18.12 -4.34 13.41
N GLY A 45 -19.43 -4.28 13.21
CA GLY A 45 -20.19 -5.08 12.25
C GLY A 45 -20.27 -6.58 12.58
N SER A 46 -19.69 -7.02 13.69
CA SER A 46 -19.66 -8.43 14.09
C SER A 46 -20.69 -8.68 15.20
N GLN A 47 -21.79 -9.37 14.87
CA GLN A 47 -22.83 -9.67 15.86
C GLN A 47 -22.36 -10.65 16.95
N TYR A 48 -21.39 -11.51 16.60
CA TYR A 48 -20.75 -12.51 17.45
C TYR A 48 -19.29 -12.67 17.01
N GLY A 49 -18.39 -13.10 17.91
CA GLY A 49 -16.96 -13.29 17.58
C GLY A 49 -16.05 -13.07 18.77
N GLN A 50 -14.88 -12.46 18.53
CA GLN A 50 -13.96 -12.09 19.60
C GLN A 50 -14.54 -10.91 20.39
N LEU A 51 -14.77 -11.13 21.69
CA LEU A 51 -15.25 -10.09 22.60
C LEU A 51 -14.07 -9.46 23.34
N ARG A 52 -14.05 -8.13 23.40
CA ARG A 52 -13.05 -7.34 24.13
C ARG A 52 -13.65 -6.86 25.45
N ARG A 53 -12.97 -7.11 26.57
CA ARG A 53 -13.41 -6.62 27.89
C ARG A 53 -13.19 -5.11 27.97
N VAL A 54 -14.21 -4.37 28.39
CA VAL A 54 -14.19 -2.91 28.41
C VAL A 54 -14.21 -2.31 29.81
N THR A 55 -14.74 -3.03 30.82
CA THR A 55 -14.77 -2.66 32.26
C THR A 55 -14.67 -1.15 32.55
N THR A 56 -15.81 -0.54 32.83
CA THR A 56 -15.96 0.41 33.94
C THR A 56 -17.37 0.22 34.49
N THR A 57 -17.48 0.04 35.80
CA THR A 57 -18.73 0.07 36.56
C THR A 57 -19.61 1.23 36.08
N LEU A 58 -20.86 0.91 35.71
CA LEU A 58 -21.85 1.82 35.10
C LEU A 58 -21.72 3.28 35.56
N PRO A 59 -21.71 4.28 34.65
CA PRO A 59 -22.33 5.54 34.99
C PRO A 59 -23.82 5.22 35.19
N SER A 60 -24.25 5.35 36.44
CA SER A 60 -25.67 5.45 36.79
C SER A 60 -26.26 6.54 35.90
N TYR A 61 -27.20 6.14 35.03
CA TYR A 61 -28.04 7.03 34.26
C TYR A 61 -28.73 7.98 35.26
N GLY A 62 -28.22 9.19 35.36
CA GLY A 62 -28.70 10.23 36.24
C GLY A 62 -29.34 11.30 35.37
N ASP A 63 -30.64 11.43 35.52
CA ASP A 63 -31.48 12.45 34.91
C ASP A 63 -30.84 13.84 35.06
N ASP A 64 -30.61 14.52 33.92
CA ASP A 64 -30.21 15.92 33.90
C ASP A 64 -31.41 16.79 34.30
N GLU A 65 -31.62 16.95 35.61
CA GLU A 65 -32.38 18.06 36.19
C GLU A 65 -31.40 19.09 36.76
N ASP A 66 -31.21 20.14 35.98
CA ASP A 66 -31.21 21.57 36.33
C ASP A 66 -30.62 22.05 37.68
N ASP A 67 -29.82 23.10 37.54
CA ASP A 67 -29.50 24.17 38.51
C ASP A 67 -28.73 23.88 39.81
N GLY A 68 -27.52 24.46 39.90
CA GLY A 68 -26.92 24.86 41.18
C GLY A 68 -25.41 24.89 41.20
N ALA A 69 -24.80 26.04 40.90
CA ALA A 69 -23.40 26.29 41.21
C ALA A 69 -23.19 26.38 42.74
N ASP A 70 -22.54 25.37 43.33
CA ASP A 70 -22.06 25.40 44.72
C ASP A 70 -20.56 25.79 44.76
N PRO A 71 -20.18 26.92 45.39
CA PRO A 71 -18.79 27.40 45.43
C PRO A 71 -17.92 26.71 46.49
N SER A 72 -18.33 25.56 47.03
CA SER A 72 -17.71 24.93 48.21
C SER A 72 -16.98 23.61 47.91
N ARG A 73 -16.34 23.46 46.75
CA ARG A 73 -15.51 22.27 46.47
C ARG A 73 -14.02 22.61 46.43
N PRO A 74 -13.18 21.96 47.27
CA PRO A 74 -11.73 22.17 47.21
C PRO A 74 -11.18 21.68 45.86
N LEU A 75 -10.34 22.50 45.23
CA LEU A 75 -9.55 22.15 44.04
C LEU A 75 -8.51 21.08 44.42
N ASN A 76 -8.95 19.84 44.59
CA ASN A 76 -8.02 18.73 44.79
C ASN A 76 -8.58 17.42 44.23
N SER A 77 -8.54 17.31 42.92
CA SER A 77 -8.17 16.06 42.27
C SER A 77 -7.38 16.40 41.02
N ILE A 78 -6.06 16.23 41.09
CA ILE A 78 -5.28 16.01 39.89
C ILE A 78 -5.79 14.67 39.35
N ASN A 79 -6.71 14.71 38.40
CA ASN A 79 -7.18 13.53 37.70
C ASN A 79 -5.99 12.99 36.88
N MET A 80 -5.26 12.03 37.43
CA MET A 80 -4.29 11.21 36.68
C MET A 80 -5.04 10.21 35.78
N ASN A 81 -6.00 10.70 35.01
CA ASN A 81 -6.59 10.00 33.87
C ASN A 81 -6.69 11.02 32.73
N ALA A 82 -5.59 11.71 32.44
CA ALA A 82 -5.40 12.12 31.06
C ALA A 82 -5.28 10.82 30.28
N ASP A 83 -6.29 10.51 29.48
CA ASP A 83 -6.20 9.43 28.51
C ASP A 83 -4.84 9.56 27.80
N PRO A 84 -4.00 8.51 27.76
CA PRO A 84 -2.81 8.57 26.92
C PRO A 84 -3.31 8.92 25.51
N PRO A 85 -2.74 9.95 24.84
CA PRO A 85 -3.21 10.33 23.52
C PRO A 85 -3.25 9.08 22.66
N ALA A 86 -4.42 8.80 22.09
CA ALA A 86 -4.68 7.62 21.30
C ALA A 86 -3.49 7.37 20.38
N SER A 87 -2.84 6.22 20.56
CA SER A 87 -1.60 5.96 19.84
C SER A 87 -1.94 5.86 18.36
N TRP A 88 -1.51 6.84 17.56
CA TRP A 88 -1.66 6.89 16.09
C TRP A 88 -1.23 5.60 15.37
N ARG A 89 -0.51 4.71 16.06
CA ARG A 89 -0.13 3.38 15.58
C ARG A 89 -1.32 2.42 15.47
N GLN A 90 -2.41 2.57 16.23
CA GLN A 90 -3.55 1.64 16.21
C GLN A 90 -4.54 1.92 15.06
N GLU A 91 -4.71 3.18 14.65
CA GLU A 91 -5.58 3.57 13.54
C GLU A 91 -4.95 3.33 12.16
N MET A 92 -3.62 3.23 12.09
CA MET A 92 -2.88 2.98 10.84
C MET A 92 -2.75 1.48 10.50
N MET A 93 -3.22 0.58 11.38
CA MET A 93 -3.10 -0.86 11.18
C MET A 93 -3.90 -1.48 10.01
N PRO A 94 -5.01 -0.91 9.48
CA PRO A 94 -5.66 -1.45 8.29
C PRO A 94 -5.02 -0.98 6.98
N LEU A 95 -4.27 0.13 6.98
CA LEU A 95 -3.65 0.70 5.77
C LEU A 95 -2.30 0.04 5.44
N LEU A 96 -1.62 -0.55 6.43
CA LEU A 96 -0.35 -1.25 6.21
C LEU A 96 -0.51 -2.46 5.27
N ASN A 97 -1.59 -3.22 5.40
CA ASN A 97 -1.86 -4.37 4.54
C ASN A 97 -2.17 -3.94 3.10
N TRP A 98 -2.93 -2.84 2.93
CA TRP A 98 -3.17 -2.23 1.61
C TRP A 98 -1.90 -1.68 0.96
N LEU A 99 -1.04 -0.99 1.72
CA LEU A 99 0.24 -0.48 1.21
C LEU A 99 1.20 -1.62 0.84
N LEU A 100 1.18 -2.74 1.56
CA LEU A 100 1.96 -3.93 1.24
C LEU A 100 1.48 -4.56 -0.08
N LEU A 101 0.16 -4.73 -0.24
CA LEU A 101 -0.43 -5.26 -1.48
C LEU A 101 -0.16 -4.34 -2.69
N VAL A 102 -0.32 -3.02 -2.52
CA VAL A 102 -0.01 -2.03 -3.55
C VAL A 102 1.49 -2.05 -3.90
N GLY A 103 2.37 -2.13 -2.90
CA GLY A 103 3.82 -2.25 -3.10
C GLY A 103 4.22 -3.52 -3.87
N LEU A 104 3.68 -4.68 -3.48
CA LEU A 104 3.91 -5.94 -4.19
C LEU A 104 3.36 -5.91 -5.61
N PHE A 105 2.19 -5.30 -5.82
CA PHE A 105 1.60 -5.11 -7.14
C PHE A 105 2.47 -4.20 -8.02
N LEU A 106 2.97 -3.08 -7.49
CA LEU A 106 3.86 -2.18 -8.21
C LEU A 106 5.20 -2.85 -8.55
N LEU A 107 5.77 -3.64 -7.63
CA LEU A 107 6.98 -4.44 -7.90
C LEU A 107 6.73 -5.51 -8.97
N PHE A 108 5.59 -6.19 -8.93
CA PHE A 108 5.19 -7.16 -9.95
C PHE A 108 5.03 -6.48 -11.32
N VAL A 109 4.34 -5.34 -11.38
CA VAL A 109 4.16 -4.55 -12.61
C VAL A 109 5.49 -4.03 -13.13
N PHE A 110 6.36 -3.50 -12.27
CA PHE A 110 7.68 -3.02 -12.65
C PHE A 110 8.58 -4.16 -13.16
N TRP A 111 8.52 -5.35 -12.54
CA TRP A 111 9.25 -6.52 -12.98
C TRP A 111 8.67 -7.12 -14.27
N PHE A 112 7.34 -7.12 -14.41
CA PHE A 112 6.63 -7.66 -15.57
C PHE A 112 6.77 -6.76 -16.81
N ILE A 113 6.71 -5.43 -16.63
CA ILE A 113 6.94 -4.45 -17.70
C ILE A 113 8.46 -4.28 -17.96
N GLY A 114 9.29 -4.35 -16.91
CA GLY A 114 10.76 -4.27 -17.03
C GLY A 114 11.43 -5.51 -17.63
N GLY A 115 10.71 -6.65 -17.73
CA GLY A 115 11.20 -7.89 -18.32
C GLY A 115 11.20 -7.93 -19.85
N THR A 116 10.59 -6.96 -20.53
CA THR A 116 10.60 -6.88 -22.00
C THR A 116 11.58 -5.82 -22.49
N SER A 117 12.86 -6.01 -22.18
CA SER A 117 13.94 -5.41 -22.97
C SER A 117 14.96 -6.48 -23.34
N SER A 118 14.46 -7.65 -23.73
CA SER A 118 15.12 -8.37 -24.81
C SER A 118 14.88 -7.57 -26.08
N ASN A 119 15.68 -6.50 -26.25
CA ASN A 119 16.08 -6.08 -27.58
C ASN A 119 16.86 -7.26 -28.17
N LYS A 120 16.12 -8.29 -28.60
CA LYS A 120 16.59 -9.15 -29.68
C LYS A 120 16.91 -8.15 -30.78
N PRO A 121 18.16 -8.09 -31.28
CA PRO A 121 18.45 -7.19 -32.37
C PRO A 121 17.54 -7.62 -33.50
N GLU A 122 16.46 -6.87 -33.70
CA GLU A 122 16.04 -6.54 -35.04
C GLU A 122 17.34 -6.12 -35.70
N THR A 123 17.80 -6.97 -36.62
CA THR A 123 18.83 -6.64 -37.57
C THR A 123 18.53 -5.24 -38.04
N ALA A 124 19.24 -4.25 -37.48
CA ALA A 124 19.22 -2.91 -37.98
C ALA A 124 19.53 -3.07 -39.46
N LEU A 125 18.56 -2.67 -40.28
CA LEU A 125 18.50 -2.87 -41.71
C LEU A 125 19.60 -2.03 -42.36
N CYS A 126 20.85 -2.48 -42.20
CA CYS A 126 21.90 -2.11 -43.11
C CYS A 126 21.48 -2.62 -44.50
N ASN A 127 21.80 -1.85 -45.54
CA ASN A 127 21.54 -2.23 -46.92
C ASN A 127 22.20 -3.58 -47.23
N ASP A 128 21.80 -4.27 -48.30
CA ASP A 128 22.37 -5.56 -48.71
C ASP A 128 23.91 -5.51 -48.95
N LYS A 129 24.49 -4.30 -48.97
CA LYS A 129 25.92 -4.02 -49.14
C LYS A 129 26.59 -3.43 -47.90
N SER A 130 25.93 -3.39 -46.75
CA SER A 130 26.49 -2.88 -45.51
C SER A 130 26.27 -3.88 -44.36
N THR A 131 27.29 -4.03 -43.54
CA THR A 131 27.29 -4.93 -42.39
C THR A 131 27.19 -4.12 -41.11
N SER A 132 26.35 -4.57 -40.17
CA SER A 132 26.22 -3.92 -38.87
C SER A 132 27.49 -4.11 -38.03
N TYR A 133 28.03 -3.02 -37.52
CA TYR A 133 29.19 -2.97 -36.64
C TYR A 133 28.85 -2.27 -35.34
N THR A 134 29.15 -2.89 -34.21
CA THR A 134 29.00 -2.28 -32.89
C THR A 134 30.29 -1.60 -32.47
N ILE A 135 30.20 -0.29 -32.23
CA ILE A 135 31.32 0.57 -31.82
C ILE A 135 31.87 0.10 -30.47
N LYS A 136 33.20 -0.05 -30.40
CA LYS A 136 33.93 -0.38 -29.18
C LYS A 136 34.57 0.86 -28.57
N ALA A 137 34.86 0.80 -27.27
CA ALA A 137 35.56 1.88 -26.60
C ALA A 137 36.96 2.09 -27.23
N GLY A 138 37.23 3.31 -27.67
CA GLY A 138 38.49 3.68 -28.34
C GLY A 138 38.43 3.61 -29.88
N ASP A 139 37.32 3.17 -30.46
CA ASP A 139 37.13 3.24 -31.90
C ASP A 139 37.02 4.70 -32.37
N THR A 140 37.50 4.96 -33.59
CA THR A 140 37.30 6.21 -34.31
C THR A 140 36.72 5.90 -35.69
N CYS A 141 35.97 6.83 -36.29
CA CYS A 141 35.44 6.60 -37.63
C CYS A 141 36.56 6.31 -38.64
N TRP A 142 37.71 6.99 -38.50
CA TRP A 142 38.88 6.76 -39.35
C TRP A 142 39.43 5.34 -39.20
N ALA A 143 39.60 4.84 -37.96
CA ALA A 143 40.10 3.50 -37.73
C ALA A 143 39.14 2.40 -38.22
N ILE A 144 37.82 2.63 -38.07
CA ILE A 144 36.79 1.71 -38.59
C ILE A 144 36.81 1.70 -40.13
N ALA A 145 36.85 2.88 -40.75
CA ALA A 145 36.86 3.05 -42.20
C ALA A 145 38.12 2.43 -42.83
N GLU A 146 39.29 2.73 -42.28
CA GLU A 146 40.59 2.18 -42.72
C GLU A 146 40.62 0.66 -42.58
N GLY A 147 40.17 0.13 -41.44
CA GLY A 147 40.10 -1.31 -41.19
C GLY A 147 39.14 -2.07 -42.12
N ARG A 148 38.25 -1.36 -42.80
CA ARG A 148 37.27 -1.90 -43.75
C ARG A 148 37.53 -1.46 -45.19
N HIS A 149 38.62 -0.72 -45.43
CA HIS A 149 38.98 -0.17 -46.74
C HIS A 149 37.85 0.63 -47.41
N VAL A 150 37.05 1.32 -46.61
CA VAL A 150 35.95 2.17 -47.09
C VAL A 150 36.32 3.64 -46.90
N PRO A 151 35.90 4.56 -47.79
CA PRO A 151 36.11 5.98 -47.58
C PRO A 151 35.28 6.46 -46.39
N LEU A 152 35.85 7.36 -45.59
CA LEU A 152 35.21 7.90 -44.39
C LEU A 152 33.87 8.57 -44.72
N GLU A 153 33.79 9.24 -45.87
CA GLU A 153 32.59 9.92 -46.33
C GLU A 153 31.44 8.94 -46.59
N ALA A 154 31.73 7.75 -47.13
CA ALA A 154 30.71 6.72 -47.34
C ALA A 154 30.21 6.14 -46.02
N LEU A 155 31.08 6.00 -45.02
CA LEU A 155 30.69 5.56 -43.68
C LEU A 155 29.72 6.56 -43.03
N VAL A 156 30.02 7.87 -43.11
CA VAL A 156 29.14 8.92 -42.55
C VAL A 156 27.84 9.04 -43.36
N GLN A 157 27.91 8.88 -44.68
CA GLN A 157 26.71 8.95 -45.54
C GLN A 157 25.74 7.80 -45.29
N GLU A 158 26.24 6.57 -45.07
CA GLU A 158 25.41 5.41 -44.75
C GLU A 158 24.74 5.55 -43.36
N ASN A 159 25.32 6.35 -42.48
CA ASN A 159 24.83 6.58 -41.11
C ASN A 159 24.46 8.04 -40.91
N GLU A 160 23.33 8.47 -41.47
CA GLU A 160 22.84 9.83 -41.30
C GLU A 160 22.76 10.24 -39.82
N GLY A 161 23.46 11.30 -39.44
CA GLY A 161 23.53 11.80 -38.06
C GLY A 161 24.62 11.16 -37.18
N LEU A 162 25.48 10.29 -37.74
CA LEU A 162 26.68 9.83 -37.05
C LEU A 162 27.68 10.98 -36.87
N ASP A 163 28.02 11.28 -35.63
CA ASP A 163 29.06 12.23 -35.27
C ASP A 163 30.37 11.49 -34.93
N CYS A 164 31.40 11.71 -35.74
CA CYS A 164 32.69 11.06 -35.59
C CYS A 164 33.52 11.59 -34.41
N ASP A 165 33.21 12.76 -33.89
CA ASP A 165 33.87 13.32 -32.70
C ASP A 165 33.25 12.80 -31.39
N SER A 166 32.04 12.23 -31.46
CA SER A 166 31.26 11.79 -30.29
C SER A 166 30.71 10.36 -30.39
N LEU A 167 31.55 9.41 -30.85
CA LEU A 167 31.15 8.01 -30.94
C LEU A 167 30.79 7.40 -29.57
N VAL A 168 29.67 6.68 -29.53
CA VAL A 168 29.16 6.02 -28.32
C VAL A 168 29.47 4.53 -28.37
N ALA A 169 30.25 4.04 -27.41
CA ALA A 169 30.52 2.60 -27.30
C ALA A 169 29.22 1.81 -27.05
N GLY A 170 29.04 0.71 -27.79
CA GLY A 170 27.82 -0.11 -27.78
C GLY A 170 26.75 0.32 -28.80
N GLN A 171 26.91 1.46 -29.47
CA GLN A 171 26.07 1.86 -30.60
C GLN A 171 26.38 0.99 -31.83
N SER A 172 25.34 0.53 -32.52
CA SER A 172 25.48 -0.18 -33.80
C SER A 172 25.35 0.80 -34.98
N ILE A 173 26.29 0.71 -35.92
CA ILE A 173 26.34 1.49 -37.16
C ILE A 173 26.42 0.55 -38.36
N CYS A 174 26.09 1.03 -39.56
CA CYS A 174 26.20 0.27 -40.80
C CYS A 174 27.52 0.59 -41.51
N VAL A 175 28.32 -0.42 -41.81
CA VAL A 175 29.62 -0.25 -42.48
C VAL A 175 29.53 -0.87 -43.87
N PRO A 176 29.71 -0.08 -44.96
CA PRO A 176 29.69 -0.60 -46.32
C PRO A 176 30.76 -1.68 -46.56
N GLU A 177 30.45 -2.64 -47.43
CA GLU A 177 31.40 -3.59 -47.99
C GLU A 177 31.81 -3.11 -49.39
N VAL A 178 33.12 -3.03 -49.65
CA VAL A 178 33.72 -2.66 -50.95
C VAL A 178 33.98 -3.88 -51.82
#